data_AF-A0A0G0NJ18-F1
#
_entry.id   AF-A0A0G0NJ18-F1
#
_cell.length_a   1.000
_cell.length_b   1.000
_cell.length_c   1.000
_cell.angle_alpha   90.00
_cell.angle_beta   90.00
_cell.angle_gamma   90.00
#
_symmetry.space_group_name_H-M   'P 1'
#
loop_
_entity.id
_entity.type
_entity.pdbx_description
1 polymer ?
#
loop_
_entity_poly.entity_id
_entity_poly.type
_entity_poly.pdbx_seq_one_letter_code
_entity_poly.pdbx_strand_id
1 'polypeptide(L)' 'MEKSEKLSKLREKLVHYEQWLANEMKGYRGVVHESSASEIKHSKVMVLQSMVDQLNEEIKKLEESK' A
#
# COMPACT_ATOMS: atom_id res chain seq x y z
N MET A 1 8.23 11.96 -20.19
CA MET A 1 8.64 11.20 -18.99
C MET A 1 9.19 9.89 -19.46
N GLU A 2 10.47 9.66 -19.23
CA GLU A 2 11.09 8.38 -19.56
C GLU A 2 10.49 7.28 -18.66
N LYS A 3 10.36 6.05 -19.20
CA LYS A 3 9.85 4.88 -18.47
C LYS A 3 10.57 4.67 -17.13
N SER A 4 11.87 4.96 -17.11
CA SER A 4 12.73 4.95 -15.92
C SER A 4 12.29 5.95 -14.84
N GLU A 5 12.02 7.20 -15.21
CA GLU A 5 11.55 8.22 -14.26
C GLU A 5 10.18 7.85 -13.68
N LYS A 6 9.28 7.31 -14.50
CA LYS A 6 7.96 6.87 -14.03
C LYS A 6 8.09 5.71 -13.04
N LEU A 7 8.95 4.73 -13.32
CA LEU A 7 9.23 3.61 -12.42
C LEU A 7 9.84 4.07 -11.10
N SER A 8 10.79 5.01 -11.14
CA SER A 8 11.39 5.59 -9.92
C SER A 8 10.32 6.21 -9.03
N LYS A 9 9.45 7.06 -9.60
CA LYS A 9 8.38 7.72 -8.84
C LYS A 9 7.38 6.74 -8.26
N LEU A 10 7.05 5.68 -8.98
CA LEU A 10 6.16 4.63 -8.48
C LEU A 10 6.79 3.85 -7.32
N ARG A 11 8.09 3.52 -7.42
CA ARG A 11 8.85 2.85 -6.35
C ARG A 11 8.96 3.74 -5.10
N GLU A 12 9.20 5.04 -5.26
CA GLU A 12 9.22 5.98 -4.13
C GLU A 12 7.84 6.05 -3.42
N LYS A 13 6.75 6.11 -4.20
CA LYS A 13 5.39 6.06 -3.66
C LYS A 13 5.13 4.73 -2.95
N LEU A 14 5.56 3.62 -3.54
CA LEU A 14 5.41 2.29 -2.94
C LEU A 14 6.04 2.25 -1.55
N VAL A 15 7.30 2.68 -1.42
CA VAL A 15 8.01 2.72 -0.14
C VAL A 15 7.27 3.60 0.88
N HIS A 16 6.74 4.74 0.46
CA HIS A 16 5.97 5.63 1.34
C HIS A 16 4.71 4.93 1.89
N TYR A 17 3.94 4.28 1.03
CA TYR A 17 2.73 3.57 1.44
C TYR A 17 3.03 2.29 2.23
N GLU A 18 4.10 1.57 1.92
CA GLU A 18 4.55 0.41 2.70
C GLU A 18 4.98 0.81 4.12
N GLN A 19 5.71 1.91 4.27
CA GLN A 19 6.06 2.45 5.59
C GLN A 19 4.82 2.89 6.37
N TRP A 20 3.86 3.51 5.69
CA TRP A 20 2.60 3.91 6.33
C TRP A 20 1.78 2.69 6.77
N LEU A 21 1.64 1.70 5.90
CA LEU A 21 1.00 0.42 6.20
C LEU A 21 1.67 -0.25 7.39
N ALA A 22 3.00 -0.35 7.40
CA ALA A 22 3.75 -0.94 8.51
C ALA A 22 3.49 -0.23 9.84
N ASN A 23 3.37 1.10 9.82
CA ASN A 23 3.03 1.87 11.02
C ASN A 23 1.58 1.66 11.47
N GLU A 24 0.61 1.57 10.56
CA GLU A 24 -0.78 1.26 10.92
C GLU A 24 -0.94 -0.19 11.41
N MET A 25 -0.16 -1.11 10.87
CA MET A 25 -0.13 -2.50 11.30
C MET A 25 0.51 -2.67 12.69
N LYS A 26 1.28 -1.68 13.20
CA LYS A 26 1.78 -1.75 14.57
C LYS A 26 0.60 -1.80 15.55
N GLY A 27 0.58 -2.87 16.35
CA GLY A 27 -0.47 -3.14 17.31
C GLY A 27 -1.83 -3.50 16.68
N TYR A 28 -1.90 -3.68 15.37
CA TYR A 28 -3.09 -4.23 14.71
C TYR A 28 -3.06 -5.76 14.83
N ARG A 29 -4.07 -6.35 15.49
CA ARG A 29 -4.17 -7.81 15.72
C ARG A 29 -5.36 -8.46 15.01
N GLY A 30 -6.03 -7.72 14.14
CA GLY A 30 -7.31 -8.12 13.54
C GLY A 30 -8.41 -7.10 13.83
N VAL A 31 -9.56 -7.32 13.18
CA VAL A 31 -10.77 -6.53 13.38
C VAL A 31 -11.51 -7.03 14.61
N VAL A 32 -11.88 -6.10 15.49
CA VAL A 32 -12.78 -6.34 16.62
C VAL A 32 -14.11 -5.72 16.24
N HIS A 33 -15.07 -6.54 15.82
CA HIS A 33 -16.36 -6.13 15.27
C HIS A 33 -17.27 -5.37 16.26
N GLU A 34 -16.90 -5.32 17.55
CA GLU A 34 -17.62 -4.58 18.58
C GLU A 34 -17.00 -3.21 18.89
N SER A 35 -15.93 -2.84 18.18
CA SER A 35 -15.22 -1.58 18.38
C SER A 35 -15.09 -0.82 17.07
N SER A 36 -15.83 0.28 16.94
CA SER A 36 -15.76 1.16 15.77
C SER A 36 -14.34 1.65 15.49
N ALA A 37 -13.54 1.87 16.54
CA ALA A 37 -12.12 2.23 16.39
C ALA A 37 -11.29 1.12 15.73
N SER A 38 -11.60 -0.15 16.03
CA SER A 38 -10.93 -1.30 15.41
C SER A 38 -11.38 -1.50 13.95
N GLU A 39 -12.66 -1.32 13.66
CA GLU A 39 -13.20 -1.41 12.29
C GLU A 39 -12.65 -0.31 11.38
N ILE A 40 -12.53 0.92 11.89
CA ILE A 40 -11.89 2.02 11.16
C ILE A 40 -10.41 1.70 10.90
N LYS A 41 -9.69 1.20 11.91
CA LYS A 41 -8.28 0.82 11.75
C LYS A 41 -8.12 -0.33 10.76
N HIS A 42 -8.98 -1.34 10.81
CA HIS A 42 -9.00 -2.44 9.85
C HIS A 42 -9.22 -1.93 8.42
N SER A 43 -10.24 -1.08 8.23
CA SER A 43 -10.57 -0.51 6.92
C SER A 43 -9.40 0.30 6.37
N LYS A 44 -8.73 1.09 7.21
CA LYS A 44 -7.53 1.85 6.83
C LYS A 44 -6.37 0.94 6.40
N VAL A 45 -6.11 -0.14 7.15
CA VAL A 45 -5.09 -1.14 6.78
C VAL A 45 -5.42 -1.81 5.45
N MET A 46 -6.69 -2.19 5.21
CA MET A 46 -7.12 -2.80 3.95
C MET A 46 -6.97 -1.87 2.75
N VAL A 47 -7.30 -0.59 2.92
CA VAL A 47 -7.11 0.42 1.86
C VAL A 47 -5.62 0.59 1.55
N LEU A 48 -4.77 0.71 2.57
CA LEU A 48 -3.32 0.84 2.39
C LEU A 48 -2.71 -0.40 1.73
N GLN A 49 -3.14 -1.59 2.13
CA GLN A 49 -2.74 -2.85 1.51
C GLN A 49 -3.11 -2.86 0.01
N SER A 50 -4.35 -2.51 -0.31
CA SER A 50 -4.80 -2.45 -1.71
C SER A 50 -4.04 -1.41 -2.54
N MET A 51 -3.64 -0.26 -1.95
CA MET A 51 -2.81 0.73 -2.65
C MET A 51 -1.42 0.19 -2.96
N VAL A 52 -0.79 -0.50 -1.99
CA VAL A 52 0.52 -1.14 -2.17
C VAL A 52 0.45 -2.21 -3.24
N ASP A 53 -0.59 -3.06 -3.24
CA ASP A 53 -0.77 -4.11 -4.25
C ASP A 53 -0.97 -3.51 -5.65
N GLN A 54 -1.78 -2.47 -5.79
CA GLN A 54 -1.98 -1.78 -7.07
C GLN A 54 -0.68 -1.14 -7.59
N LEU A 55 0.11 -0.51 -6.73
CA LEU A 55 1.39 0.08 -7.10
C LEU A 55 2.39 -1.00 -7.54
N ASN A 56 2.44 -2.13 -6.82
CA ASN A 56 3.27 -3.27 -7.21
C ASN A 56 2.84 -3.84 -8.56
N GLU A 57 1.53 -4.00 -8.81
CA GLU A 57 1.03 -4.42 -10.11
C GLU A 57 1.38 -3.43 -11.22
N GLU A 58 1.26 -2.12 -10.99
CA GLU A 58 1.61 -1.11 -12.00
C GLU A 58 3.11 -1.15 -12.32
N ILE A 59 3.97 -1.26 -11.29
CA ILE A 59 5.41 -1.41 -11.46
C ILE A 59 5.72 -2.66 -12.27
N LYS A 60 5.13 -3.81 -11.90
CA LYS A 60 5.34 -5.07 -12.59
C LYS A 60 4.90 -5.00 -14.05
N LYS A 61 3.71 -4.45 -14.33
CA LYS A 61 3.21 -4.25 -15.70
C LYS A 61 4.15 -3.35 -16.50
N LEU A 62 4.67 -2.29 -15.91
CA LEU A 62 5.65 -1.43 -16.56
C LEU A 62 6.97 -2.16 -16.83
N GLU A 63 7.44 -2.99 -15.92
CA GLU A 63 8.67 -3.79 -16.10
C GLU A 63 8.51 -4.88 -17.17
N GLU A 64 7.36 -5.56 -17.21
CA GLU A 64 7.04 -6.63 -18.16
C GLU A 64 6.69 -6.11 -19.57
N SER A 65 6.19 -4.88 -19.69
CA SER A 65 5.86 -4.22 -20.96
C SER A 65 7.13 -3.72 -21.69
N LYS A 66 8.10 -4.63 -21.84
CA LYS A 66 9.42 -4.43 -22.43
C LYS A 66 9.36 -4.25 -23.95
#